data_AF-A0A9D3SJ55-F1
#
_entry.id   AF-A0A9D3SJ55-F1
#
_cell.length_a   1.000
_cell.length_b   1.000
_cell.length_c   1.000
_cell.angle_alpha   90.00
_cell.angle_beta   90.00
_cell.angle_gamma   90.00
#
_symmetry.space_group_name_H-M   'P 1'
#
loop_
_entity.id
_entity.type
_entity.pdbx_description
1 polymer ?
#
loop_
_entity_poly.entity_id
_entity_poly.type
_entity_poly.pdbx_seq_one_letter_code
_entity_poly.pdbx_strand_id
1 'polypeptide(L)'
;MHVVDSETAVLELRAEDSAEYVLKVLRTVEFMPYVVFIAAPEFETLKAMHKAVVDAGITTKLLRDEDLKKRVDESARIQQTYRHYFDLTGVNDNLDTAFETLKAALDRPSSEPQWVPVSWVY
;
A
#
# COMPACT_ATOMS: atom_id res chain seq x y z
N MET A 1 14.21 -18.65 -26.55
CA MET A 1 14.93 -18.69 -25.27
C MET A 1 13.88 -18.62 -24.19
N HIS A 2 13.71 -19.73 -23.46
CA HIS A 2 12.79 -19.91 -22.32
C HIS A 2 13.00 -18.79 -21.26
N VAL A 3 11.93 -18.17 -20.72
CA VAL A 3 11.33 -18.42 -19.35
C VAL A 3 12.32 -18.01 -18.24
N VAL A 4 12.09 -17.11 -17.28
CA VAL A 4 11.00 -16.84 -16.30
C VAL A 4 11.21 -15.35 -15.86
N ASP A 5 10.22 -14.46 -15.81
CA ASP A 5 9.41 -14.11 -14.62
C ASP A 5 10.27 -13.86 -13.34
N SER A 6 10.52 -12.59 -13.00
CA SER A 6 11.20 -12.10 -11.79
C SER A 6 10.99 -10.58 -11.81
N GLU A 7 10.30 -9.88 -10.92
CA GLU A 7 10.72 -9.70 -9.52
C GLU A 7 9.67 -8.89 -8.74
N THR A 8 8.38 -8.98 -9.05
CA THR A 8 7.34 -8.24 -8.30
C THR A 8 7.16 -8.86 -6.92
N ALA A 9 7.96 -8.39 -5.96
CA ALA A 9 7.77 -8.69 -4.55
C ALA A 9 6.75 -7.71 -3.95
N VAL A 10 5.60 -8.23 -3.52
CA VAL A 10 4.63 -7.44 -2.75
C VAL A 10 5.06 -7.45 -1.29
N LEU A 11 5.55 -6.31 -0.79
CA LEU A 11 5.92 -6.14 0.61
C LEU A 11 4.78 -5.45 1.36
N GLU A 12 4.14 -6.16 2.29
CA GLU A 12 3.22 -5.55 3.27
C GLU A 12 4.06 -4.84 4.34
N LEU A 13 4.23 -3.53 4.21
CA LEU A 13 4.89 -2.72 5.23
C LEU A 13 3.89 -2.31 6.30
N ARG A 14 4.06 -2.86 7.51
CA ARG A 14 3.41 -2.31 8.70
C ARG A 14 4.15 -1.07 9.15
N ALA A 15 3.39 -0.08 9.58
CA ALA A 15 3.91 1.21 10.00
C ALA A 15 4.50 1.15 11.40
N GLU A 16 5.73 0.67 11.42
CA GLU A 16 6.68 0.74 12.52
C GLU A 16 8.02 1.19 11.89
N ASP A 17 9.07 1.41 12.69
CA ASP A 17 10.39 1.91 12.23
C ASP A 17 10.97 1.15 11.01
N SER A 18 10.49 -0.07 10.77
CA SER A 18 10.80 -0.92 9.61
C SER A 18 10.47 -0.29 8.25
N ALA A 19 9.38 0.49 8.11
CA ALA A 19 8.96 0.98 6.80
C ALA A 19 9.96 2.00 6.21
N GLU A 20 10.47 2.92 7.04
CA GLU A 20 11.51 3.89 6.63
C GLU A 20 12.81 3.20 6.23
N TYR A 21 13.23 2.18 7.01
CA TYR A 21 14.45 1.43 6.70
C TYR A 21 14.32 0.68 5.37
N VAL A 22 13.21 -0.03 5.17
CA VAL A 22 12.98 -0.82 3.96
C VAL A 22 12.88 0.09 2.72
N LEU A 23 12.15 1.20 2.79
CA LEU A 23 12.05 2.15 1.68
C LEU A 23 13.39 2.77 1.32
N LYS A 24 14.26 3.02 2.29
CA LYS A 24 15.64 3.50 2.04
C LYS A 24 16.50 2.45 1.35
N VAL A 25 16.44 1.21 1.80
CA VAL A 25 17.24 0.10 1.25
C VAL A 25 16.80 -0.23 -0.19
N LEU A 26 15.49 -0.17 -0.47
CA LEU A 26 14.96 -0.52 -1.78
C LEU A 26 15.09 0.61 -2.81
N ARG A 27 15.30 1.87 -2.43
CA ARG A 27 15.43 2.99 -3.37
C ARG A 27 16.83 3.07 -4.01
N THR A 28 17.15 2.05 -4.78
CA THR A 28 18.36 1.98 -5.60
C THR A 28 17.99 1.82 -7.07
N VAL A 29 18.93 2.11 -7.96
CA VAL A 29 18.79 1.82 -9.39
C VAL A 29 18.60 0.34 -9.70
N GLU A 30 18.98 -0.55 -8.80
CA GLU A 30 18.83 -1.99 -9.00
C GLU A 30 17.37 -2.44 -8.80
N PHE A 31 16.70 -1.87 -7.79
CA PHE A 31 15.36 -2.33 -7.40
C PHE A 31 14.21 -1.47 -7.93
N MET A 32 14.43 -0.16 -8.17
CA MET A 32 13.44 0.79 -8.68
C MET A 32 12.01 0.53 -8.19
N PRO A 33 11.75 0.58 -6.88
CA PRO A 33 10.51 0.07 -6.31
C PRO A 33 9.33 0.95 -6.75
N TYR A 34 8.26 0.33 -7.24
CA TYR A 34 6.97 0.99 -7.44
C TYR A 34 6.14 0.87 -6.16
N VAL A 35 6.01 1.96 -5.41
CA VAL A 35 5.40 1.96 -4.09
C VAL A 35 3.94 2.42 -4.18
N VAL A 36 3.03 1.48 -3.90
CA VAL A 36 1.59 1.76 -3.80
C VAL A 36 1.19 1.86 -2.34
N PHE A 37 0.64 3.00 -1.94
CA PHE A 37 0.05 3.16 -0.62
C PHE A 37 -1.48 3.00 -0.68
N ILE A 38 -2.02 2.14 0.16
CA ILE A 38 -3.47 1.96 0.32
C ILE A 38 -3.88 2.51 1.68
N ALA A 39 -4.52 3.67 1.66
CA ALA A 39 -5.03 4.33 2.84
C ALA A 39 -6.23 3.56 3.42
N ALA A 40 -6.35 3.59 4.74
CA ALA A 40 -7.59 3.25 5.41
C ALA A 40 -8.70 4.22 4.96
N PRO A 41 -9.94 3.74 4.76
CA PRO A 41 -11.08 4.60 4.52
C PRO A 41 -11.41 5.43 5.77
N GLU A 42 -12.28 6.42 5.62
CA GLU A 42 -12.76 7.21 6.76
C GLU A 42 -13.40 6.32 7.83
N PHE A 43 -13.35 6.77 9.08
CA PHE A 43 -13.76 5.97 10.24
C PHE A 43 -15.16 5.37 10.10
N GLU A 44 -16.15 6.15 9.66
CA GLU A 44 -17.53 5.68 9.48
C GLU A 44 -17.62 4.61 8.39
N THR A 45 -16.93 4.79 7.27
CA THR A 45 -16.84 3.81 6.19
C THR A 45 -16.16 2.53 6.66
N LEU A 46 -15.01 2.65 7.36
CA LEU A 46 -14.29 1.51 7.91
C LEU A 46 -15.16 0.71 8.89
N LYS A 47 -15.93 1.41 9.74
CA LYS A 47 -16.85 0.82 10.70
C LYS A 47 -18.01 0.09 10.01
N ALA A 48 -18.59 0.70 8.99
CA ALA A 48 -19.65 0.08 8.18
C ALA A 48 -19.14 -1.19 7.46
N MET A 49 -17.95 -1.12 6.86
CA MET A 49 -17.31 -2.27 6.21
C MET A 49 -17.03 -3.39 7.22
N HIS A 50 -16.45 -3.07 8.39
CA HIS A 50 -16.19 -4.07 9.44
C HIS A 50 -17.48 -4.76 9.89
N LYS A 51 -18.56 -3.99 10.07
CA LYS A 51 -19.88 -4.54 10.41
C LYS A 51 -20.40 -5.47 9.30
N ALA A 52 -20.29 -5.08 8.03
CA ALA A 52 -20.74 -5.91 6.91
C ALA A 52 -19.97 -7.25 6.83
N VAL A 53 -18.65 -7.24 7.06
CA VAL A 53 -17.80 -8.45 7.06
C VAL A 53 -18.15 -9.38 8.24
N VAL A 54 -18.47 -8.81 9.40
CA VAL A 54 -18.96 -9.56 10.58
C VAL A 54 -20.34 -10.16 10.31
N ASP A 55 -21.28 -9.36 9.81
CA ASP A 55 -22.66 -9.79 9.53
C ASP A 55 -22.69 -10.88 8.43
N ALA A 56 -21.75 -10.83 7.48
CA ALA A 56 -21.53 -11.87 6.46
C ALA A 56 -20.85 -13.15 6.99
N GLY A 57 -20.43 -13.18 8.26
CA GLY A 57 -19.75 -14.32 8.86
C GLY A 57 -18.32 -14.57 8.35
N ILE A 58 -17.75 -13.61 7.62
CA ILE A 58 -16.38 -13.70 7.07
C ILE A 58 -15.35 -13.59 8.19
N THR A 59 -15.67 -12.83 9.26
CA THR A 59 -14.85 -12.76 10.47
C THR A 59 -15.71 -12.83 11.72
N THR A 60 -15.21 -13.50 12.74
CA THR A 60 -15.80 -13.52 14.09
C THR A 60 -15.17 -12.47 15.01
N LYS A 61 -14.11 -11.79 14.55
CA LYS A 61 -13.39 -10.79 15.34
C LYS A 61 -14.14 -9.46 15.32
N LEU A 62 -14.74 -9.11 16.45
CA LEU A 62 -15.30 -7.78 16.69
C LEU A 62 -14.19 -6.82 17.09
N LEU A 63 -13.87 -5.86 16.21
CA LEU A 63 -12.99 -4.75 16.52
C LEU A 63 -13.77 -3.68 17.27
N ARG A 64 -13.15 -3.06 18.28
CA ARG A 64 -13.73 -1.91 18.96
C ARG A 64 -13.52 -0.66 18.11
N ASP A 65 -14.37 0.34 18.30
CA ASP A 65 -14.24 1.66 17.67
C ASP A 65 -12.84 2.26 17.90
N GLU A 66 -12.25 2.06 19.08
CA GLU A 66 -10.89 2.50 19.40
C GLU A 66 -9.83 1.84 18.49
N ASP A 67 -9.99 0.55 18.18
CA ASP A 67 -9.07 -0.18 17.30
C ASP A 67 -9.20 0.30 15.85
N LEU A 68 -10.43 0.54 15.39
CA LEU A 68 -10.70 1.08 14.06
C LEU A 68 -10.15 2.50 13.93
N LYS A 69 -10.33 3.35 14.95
CA LYS A 69 -9.81 4.72 14.96
C LYS A 69 -8.28 4.75 14.93
N LYS A 70 -7.62 3.89 15.71
CA LYS A 70 -6.16 3.71 15.64
C LYS A 70 -5.67 3.38 14.23
N ARG A 71 -6.41 2.55 13.48
CA ARG A 71 -6.04 2.21 12.10
C ARG A 71 -6.16 3.41 11.15
N VAL A 72 -7.22 4.21 11.29
CA VAL A 72 -7.40 5.44 10.52
C VAL A 72 -6.30 6.44 10.83
N ASP A 73 -6.01 6.68 12.12
CA ASP A 73 -4.99 7.61 12.56
C ASP A 73 -3.59 7.18 12.09
N GLU A 74 -3.28 5.88 12.18
CA GLU A 74 -2.00 5.34 11.70
C GLU A 74 -1.86 5.48 10.18
N SER A 75 -2.93 5.18 9.42
CA SER A 75 -2.95 5.41 7.97
C SER A 75 -2.65 6.86 7.61
N ALA A 76 -3.27 7.82 8.31
CA ALA A 76 -3.03 9.24 8.07
C ALA A 76 -1.57 9.63 8.41
N ARG A 77 -1.03 9.10 9.51
CA ARG A 77 0.36 9.33 9.93
C ARG A 77 1.36 8.83 8.88
N ILE A 78 1.20 7.59 8.41
CA ILE A 78 2.04 7.02 7.34
C ILE A 78 1.98 7.90 6.10
N GLN A 79 0.76 8.25 5.69
CA GLN A 79 0.55 9.03 4.49
C GLN A 79 1.25 10.38 4.57
N GLN A 80 1.19 11.05 5.71
CA GLN A 80 1.84 12.33 5.92
C GLN A 80 3.37 12.21 5.91
N THR A 81 3.91 11.21 6.61
CA THR A 81 5.37 11.02 6.75
C THR A 81 6.02 10.56 5.46
N TYR A 82 5.42 9.58 4.77
CA TYR A 82 6.06 8.85 3.67
C TYR A 82 5.49 9.19 2.30
N ARG A 83 4.62 10.22 2.18
CA ARG A 83 3.97 10.61 0.91
C ARG A 83 4.90 10.64 -0.30
N HIS A 84 6.11 11.14 -0.10
CA HIS A 84 7.12 11.36 -1.12
C HIS A 84 7.80 10.08 -1.63
N TYR A 85 7.51 8.95 -0.99
CA TYR A 85 7.93 7.63 -1.44
C TYR A 85 6.89 6.93 -2.32
N PHE A 86 5.64 7.42 -2.38
CA PHE A 86 4.55 6.72 -3.08
C PHE A 86 4.44 7.14 -4.53
N ASP A 87 4.43 6.16 -5.43
CA ASP A 87 4.15 6.35 -6.85
C ASP A 87 2.64 6.38 -7.13
N LEU A 88 1.86 5.69 -6.28
CA LEU A 88 0.40 5.64 -6.36
C LEU A 88 -0.23 5.58 -4.96
N THR A 89 -1.35 6.26 -4.80
CA THR A 89 -2.15 6.22 -3.57
C THR A 89 -3.60 5.88 -3.87
N GLY A 90 -4.16 4.92 -3.14
CA GLY A 90 -5.59 4.54 -3.21
C GLY A 90 -6.21 4.46 -1.82
N VAL A 91 -7.53 4.35 -1.74
CA VAL A 91 -8.27 4.14 -0.48
C VAL A 91 -8.92 2.76 -0.52
N ASN A 92 -8.87 2.03 0.59
CA ASN A 92 -9.55 0.74 0.72
C ASN A 92 -11.01 0.90 1.20
N ASP A 93 -11.81 1.69 0.49
CA ASP A 93 -13.26 1.80 0.70
C ASP A 93 -14.05 0.84 -0.21
N ASN A 94 -13.43 0.37 -1.29
CA ASN A 94 -13.97 -0.60 -2.22
C ASN A 94 -12.87 -1.55 -2.70
N LEU A 95 -13.09 -2.86 -2.49
CA LEU A 95 -12.15 -3.91 -2.87
C LEU A 95 -11.92 -3.98 -4.38
N ASP A 96 -12.96 -3.78 -5.20
CA ASP A 96 -12.84 -3.79 -6.65
C ASP A 96 -11.98 -2.62 -7.13
N THR A 97 -12.21 -1.42 -6.58
CA THR A 97 -11.41 -0.24 -6.91
C THR A 97 -9.96 -0.39 -6.45
N ALA A 98 -9.72 -0.91 -5.25
CA ALA A 98 -8.37 -1.16 -4.74
C ALA A 98 -7.65 -2.21 -5.61
N PHE A 99 -8.35 -3.27 -6.03
CA PHE A 99 -7.81 -4.29 -6.91
C PHE A 99 -7.48 -3.75 -8.30
N GLU A 100 -8.36 -2.98 -8.92
CA GLU A 100 -8.07 -2.33 -10.21
C GLU A 100 -6.94 -1.31 -10.11
N THR A 101 -6.84 -0.58 -8.98
CA THR A 101 -5.72 0.32 -8.70
C THR A 101 -4.40 -0.45 -8.63
N LEU A 102 -4.39 -1.60 -7.94
CA LEU A 102 -3.22 -2.48 -7.87
C LEU A 102 -2.88 -3.10 -9.22
N LYS A 103 -3.86 -3.51 -10.02
CA LYS A 103 -3.62 -4.00 -11.39
C LYS A 103 -3.02 -2.92 -12.28
N ALA A 104 -3.57 -1.71 -12.26
CA ALA A 104 -3.02 -0.59 -13.01
C ALA A 104 -1.59 -0.22 -12.56
N ALA A 105 -1.29 -0.39 -11.26
CA ALA A 105 0.06 -0.22 -10.72
C ALA A 105 1.04 -1.28 -11.23
N LEU A 106 0.59 -2.51 -11.46
CA LEU A 106 1.43 -3.59 -11.99
C LEU A 106 1.73 -3.42 -13.49
N ASP A 107 0.77 -2.90 -14.25
CA ASP A 107 0.94 -2.72 -15.70
C ASP A 107 1.84 -1.51 -16.04
N ARG A 108 1.83 -0.45 -15.23
CA ARG A 108 2.52 0.83 -15.51
C ARG A 108 4.06 0.77 -15.62
N PRO A 109 4.79 0.15 -14.68
CA PRO A 109 6.26 0.09 -14.73
C PRO A 109 6.80 -0.70 -15.92
N SER A 110 5.99 -1.60 -16.48
CA SER A 110 6.38 -2.46 -17.61
C SER A 110 6.39 -1.73 -18.96
N SER A 111 5.67 -0.60 -19.07
CA SER A 111 5.41 0.08 -20.35
C SER A 111 6.11 1.44 -20.53
N GLU A 112 6.57 2.08 -19.46
CA GLU A 112 7.13 3.44 -19.50
C GLU A 112 8.50 3.54 -18.84
N PRO A 113 9.48 4.25 -19.45
CA PRO A 113 10.76 4.53 -18.79
C PRO A 113 10.53 5.39 -17.55
N GLN A 114 10.88 4.86 -16.36
CA GLN A 114 10.77 5.59 -15.10
C GLN A 114 11.96 6.56 -14.89
N TRP A 115 11.65 7.79 -14.47
CA TRP A 115 12.66 8.76 -14.04
C TRP A 115 13.08 8.46 -12.60
N VAL A 116 14.30 7.93 -12.44
CA VAL A 116 14.90 7.75 -11.11
C VAL A 116 15.68 8.99 -10.69
N PRO A 117 15.59 9.44 -9.42
CA PRO A 117 16.45 10.50 -8.90
C PRO A 117 17.93 10.15 -9.06
N VAL A 118 18.75 11.14 -9.43
CA VAL A 118 20.21 10.98 -9.56
C VAL A 118 20.85 10.48 -8.25
N SER A 119 20.23 10.78 -7.10
CA SER A 119 20.66 10.29 -5.78
C SER A 119 20.56 8.77 -5.60
N TRP A 120 19.99 8.02 -6.53
CA TRP A 120 19.97 6.55 -6.51
C TRP A 120 21.16 5.92 -7.25
N VAL A 121 21.92 6.73 -8.00
CA VAL A 121 23.02 6.30 -8.87
C VAL A 121 24.38 6.32 -8.16
N TYR A 122 24.45 6.85 -6.93
CA TYR A 122 25.67 7.04 -6.14
C TYR A 122 25.60 6.43 -4.75
#